data_AF-A0A3B9WNR2-F1
#
_entry.id   AF-A0A3B9WNR2-F1
#
_cell.length_a   1.000
_cell.length_b   1.000
_cell.length_c   1.000
_cell.angle_alpha   90.00
_cell.angle_beta   90.00
_cell.angle_gamma   90.00
#
_symmetry.space_group_name_H-M   'P 1'
#
loop_
_entity.id
_entity.type
_entity.pdbx_description
1 polymer ?
#
loop_
_entity_poly.entity_id
_entity_poly.type
_entity_poly.pdbx_seq_one_letter_code
_entity_poly.pdbx_strand_id
1 'polypeptide(L)'
;MTASVGSIHPLDPLGSSELAAAVAQAKVAWKLDHRHLFAMVQLDEPTKTELTNLQPNSPVVRRARMMVWDKSRGVVCEGVLVLGGATGALVEIAGAKAPVLSSESEQAIAAVRTDTRIIEALLQRGINDVHTVHMETWPIGAQMPKYLDIGRRVIWTPMWHCPTPQANFYAHPIGGLHAIVDLDTGEVVDVENDQQIPIPQTPGPYRASQTGANIGLKELAITQPDGASFTVNGWRIDWERWNMRIGFCQREGLVIHEVQFDDNGVERRIARRLSIAELVIPYGDPSQGAYRKNAFDTGEFGLGNYTNSLTLGCDCLGEIVYLDAAVTQPDGSIREIPNAICMHEEDVGILWKHVDIDGQVEVRRGRRFVVSSIVTVNNYEYGYFWYFYQDGSIEFEAKLTGIVLTVSDFPGADHPSATEIEPGLWAPFHQHILCARLDMDIDGTSNSVVEVDAFAHPVGSKNPYGGAYETSETVFATESVAQRVIDPFKNRFWKIINLGRTNHMGKPVGYKLVPGHTTFPMALPDSVIGRKAGFMYKHLWVTPHVEEERYPAGDYPFQHEGGAGLPEWTSNDRNVENTDVVLWYVFGTNHIPRIEDWPVMPVERAGFQLKPSGFFSRSPGIDVAAAKPACH
;
A
#
# COMPACT_ATOMS: atom_id res chain seq x y z
N MET A 1 -3.73 22.37 15.84
CA MET A 1 -3.70 23.75 15.30
C MET A 1 -4.34 23.73 13.91
N THR A 2 -5.27 24.65 13.60
CA THR A 2 -5.87 24.74 12.25
C THR A 2 -4.85 25.34 11.28
N ALA A 3 -4.52 24.62 10.21
CA ALA A 3 -3.61 25.07 9.16
C ALA A 3 -4.03 26.45 8.62
N SER A 4 -3.06 27.34 8.38
CA SER A 4 -3.35 28.55 7.60
C SER A 4 -3.77 28.13 6.19
N VAL A 5 -4.68 28.89 5.58
CA VAL A 5 -5.12 28.66 4.19
C VAL A 5 -3.95 29.01 3.27
N GLY A 6 -3.07 28.03 3.05
CA GLY A 6 -2.04 28.10 2.04
C GLY A 6 -2.66 28.25 0.65
N SER A 7 -1.93 28.86 -0.29
CA SER A 7 -2.30 28.80 -1.70
C SER A 7 -2.30 27.34 -2.17
N ILE A 8 -3.38 26.89 -2.80
CA ILE A 8 -3.50 25.54 -3.37
C ILE A 8 -2.29 25.25 -4.26
N HIS A 9 -1.69 24.08 -4.11
CA HIS A 9 -0.59 23.62 -4.98
C HIS A 9 -1.11 22.65 -6.05
N PRO A 10 -0.51 22.60 -7.27
CA PRO A 10 -0.90 21.65 -8.30
C PRO A 10 -0.91 20.17 -7.87
N LEU A 11 -0.10 19.78 -6.89
CA LEU A 11 -0.01 18.42 -6.33
C LEU A 11 -0.89 18.16 -5.10
N ASP A 12 -1.61 19.16 -4.59
CA ASP A 12 -2.52 18.92 -3.46
C ASP A 12 -3.59 17.91 -3.89
N PRO A 13 -4.04 16.98 -3.03
CA PRO A 13 -5.19 16.11 -3.33
C PRO A 13 -6.43 16.92 -3.69
N LEU A 14 -7.32 16.35 -4.49
CA LEU A 14 -8.60 17.00 -4.78
C LEU A 14 -9.43 17.06 -3.49
N GLY A 15 -9.78 18.26 -3.05
CA GLY A 15 -10.67 18.45 -1.90
C GLY A 15 -12.12 18.06 -2.20
N SER A 16 -12.97 17.97 -1.18
CA SER A 16 -14.37 17.56 -1.33
C SER A 16 -15.16 18.42 -2.33
N SER A 17 -14.93 19.75 -2.31
CA SER A 17 -15.55 20.69 -3.24
C SER A 17 -15.02 20.54 -4.67
N GLU A 18 -13.72 20.28 -4.84
CA GLU A 18 -13.11 20.01 -6.14
C GLU A 18 -13.64 18.71 -6.74
N LEU A 19 -13.74 17.64 -5.95
CA LEU A 19 -14.32 16.36 -6.38
C LEU A 19 -15.79 16.51 -6.78
N ALA A 20 -16.60 17.19 -5.96
CA ALA A 20 -18.01 17.44 -6.28
C ALA A 20 -18.18 18.26 -7.58
N ALA A 21 -17.34 19.28 -7.77
CA ALA A 21 -17.33 20.08 -9.00
C ALA A 21 -16.90 19.25 -10.21
N ALA A 22 -15.87 18.40 -10.06
CA ALA A 22 -15.39 17.51 -11.10
C ALA A 22 -16.50 16.54 -11.54
N VAL A 23 -17.15 15.86 -10.59
CA VAL A 23 -18.26 14.93 -10.86
C VAL A 23 -19.41 15.64 -11.56
N ALA A 24 -19.81 16.83 -11.09
CA ALA A 24 -20.89 17.59 -11.71
C ALA A 24 -20.54 17.99 -13.16
N GLN A 25 -19.31 18.44 -13.40
CA GLN A 25 -18.81 18.76 -14.73
C GLN A 25 -18.80 17.54 -15.64
N ALA A 26 -18.30 16.39 -15.17
CA ALA A 26 -18.27 15.13 -15.90
C ALA A 26 -19.67 14.65 -16.29
N LYS A 27 -20.64 14.70 -15.34
CA LYS A 27 -22.04 14.32 -15.60
C LYS A 27 -22.64 15.12 -16.75
N VAL A 28 -22.39 16.42 -16.82
CA VAL A 28 -22.88 17.28 -17.91
C VAL A 28 -22.11 17.03 -19.21
N ALA A 29 -20.78 17.08 -19.17
CA ALA A 29 -19.93 17.06 -20.35
C ALA A 29 -19.96 15.71 -21.08
N TRP A 30 -19.96 14.61 -20.33
CA TRP A 30 -19.99 13.25 -20.87
C TRP A 30 -21.38 12.63 -20.86
N LYS A 31 -22.41 13.39 -20.45
CA LYS A 31 -23.82 12.95 -20.38
C LYS A 31 -24.01 11.69 -19.53
N LEU A 32 -23.31 11.63 -18.39
CA LEU A 32 -23.40 10.52 -17.47
C LEU A 32 -24.72 10.57 -16.70
N ASP A 33 -25.35 9.42 -16.54
CA ASP A 33 -26.57 9.21 -15.77
C ASP A 33 -26.39 8.05 -14.77
N HIS A 34 -27.47 7.60 -14.14
CA HIS A 34 -27.46 6.51 -13.16
C HIS A 34 -26.89 5.16 -13.65
N ARG A 35 -26.68 4.98 -14.96
CA ARG A 35 -26.05 3.78 -15.54
C ARG A 35 -24.52 3.89 -15.57
N HIS A 36 -23.98 5.05 -15.25
CA HIS A 36 -22.55 5.33 -15.23
C HIS A 36 -22.09 5.45 -13.79
N LEU A 37 -21.24 4.53 -13.34
CA LEU A 37 -20.68 4.55 -11.99
C LEU A 37 -19.26 5.10 -12.02
N PHE A 38 -18.92 5.97 -11.08
CA PHE A 38 -17.55 6.44 -10.90
C PHE A 38 -16.74 5.37 -10.18
N ALA A 39 -15.81 4.73 -10.88
CA ALA A 39 -14.94 3.74 -10.27
C ALA A 39 -13.81 4.41 -9.49
N MET A 40 -13.20 5.45 -10.05
CA MET A 40 -12.17 6.25 -9.41
C MET A 40 -12.23 7.69 -9.91
N VAL A 41 -12.06 8.66 -9.01
CA VAL A 41 -11.87 10.08 -9.32
C VAL A 41 -10.74 10.59 -8.46
N GLN A 42 -9.65 11.02 -9.09
CA GLN A 42 -8.46 11.47 -8.39
C GLN A 42 -7.76 12.60 -9.15
N LEU A 43 -6.82 13.27 -8.48
CA LEU A 43 -5.96 14.25 -9.12
C LEU A 43 -5.24 13.60 -10.31
N ASP A 44 -5.33 14.23 -11.48
CA ASP A 44 -4.42 13.95 -12.58
C ASP A 44 -3.15 14.77 -12.34
N GLU A 45 -2.16 14.13 -11.70
CA GLU A 45 -0.95 14.80 -11.24
C GLU A 45 -0.31 15.63 -12.39
N PRO A 46 0.23 16.83 -12.10
CA PRO A 46 1.03 17.57 -13.05
C PRO A 46 2.31 16.80 -13.39
N THR A 47 2.64 16.77 -14.68
CA THR A 47 3.88 16.18 -15.19
C THR A 47 5.09 16.88 -14.53
N LYS A 48 6.24 16.20 -14.50
CA LYS A 48 7.48 16.81 -13.97
C LYS A 48 7.84 18.12 -14.71
N THR A 49 7.55 18.21 -16.01
CA THR A 49 7.77 19.41 -16.82
C THR A 49 6.81 20.55 -16.44
N GLU A 50 5.52 20.27 -16.23
CA GLU A 50 4.55 21.28 -15.79
C GLU A 50 4.94 21.88 -14.44
N LEU A 51 5.38 21.05 -13.49
CA LEU A 51 5.84 21.53 -12.18
C LEU A 51 7.13 22.33 -12.26
N THR A 52 8.12 21.87 -13.03
CA THR A 52 9.39 22.58 -13.19
C THR A 52 9.20 23.96 -13.81
N ASN A 53 8.21 24.10 -14.70
CA ASN A 53 7.91 25.35 -15.39
C ASN A 53 6.91 26.25 -14.63
N LEU A 54 6.41 25.82 -13.48
CA LEU A 54 5.41 26.55 -12.69
C LEU A 54 5.98 27.92 -12.26
N GLN A 55 5.42 29.00 -12.80
CA GLN A 55 5.85 30.35 -12.41
C GLN A 55 5.17 30.76 -11.11
N PRO A 56 5.87 31.46 -10.20
CA PRO A 56 5.27 32.00 -8.99
C PRO A 56 4.01 32.82 -9.31
N ASN A 57 2.94 32.59 -8.54
CA ASN A 57 1.64 33.26 -8.70
C ASN A 57 0.88 32.97 -10.01
N SER A 58 1.28 31.96 -10.80
CA SER A 58 0.45 31.50 -11.91
C SER A 58 -0.85 30.87 -11.40
N PRO A 59 -1.96 30.99 -12.15
CA PRO A 59 -3.18 30.25 -11.84
C PRO A 59 -2.88 28.74 -11.78
N VAL A 60 -3.34 28.11 -10.70
CA VAL A 60 -3.15 26.68 -10.49
C VAL A 60 -4.19 25.94 -11.31
N VAL A 61 -3.72 25.19 -12.31
CA VAL A 61 -4.58 24.33 -13.12
C VAL A 61 -4.76 23.00 -12.40
N ARG A 62 -6.00 22.66 -12.09
CA ARG A 62 -6.38 21.44 -11.38
C ARG A 62 -7.09 20.50 -12.34
N ARG A 63 -6.63 19.25 -12.43
CA ARG A 63 -7.16 18.23 -13.32
C ARG A 63 -7.68 17.04 -12.52
N ALA A 64 -8.80 16.48 -12.95
CA ALA A 64 -9.34 15.25 -12.40
C ALA A 64 -9.28 14.15 -13.47
N ARG A 65 -8.61 13.05 -13.15
CA ARG A 65 -8.65 11.80 -13.91
C ARG A 65 -9.79 10.95 -13.35
N MET A 66 -10.61 10.43 -14.25
CA MET A 66 -11.80 9.67 -13.89
C MET A 66 -11.84 8.35 -14.65
N MET A 67 -12.13 7.28 -13.90
CA MET A 67 -12.53 6.00 -14.44
C MET A 67 -14.04 5.83 -14.22
N VAL A 68 -14.78 5.58 -15.29
CA VAL A 68 -16.23 5.44 -15.29
C VAL A 68 -16.60 4.06 -15.83
N TRP A 69 -17.40 3.34 -15.06
CA TRP A 69 -18.03 2.10 -15.48
C TRP A 69 -19.39 2.39 -16.13
N ASP A 70 -19.52 2.12 -17.42
CA ASP A 70 -20.78 2.24 -18.16
C ASP A 70 -21.53 0.90 -18.14
N LYS A 71 -22.46 0.76 -17.18
CA LYS A 71 -23.28 -0.46 -17.00
C LYS A 71 -24.11 -0.80 -18.24
N SER A 72 -24.46 0.20 -19.05
CA SER A 72 -25.35 -0.01 -20.19
C SER A 72 -24.65 -0.70 -21.37
N ARG A 73 -23.33 -0.53 -21.47
CA ARG A 73 -22.48 -1.13 -22.51
C ARG A 73 -21.56 -2.22 -21.96
N GLY A 74 -21.36 -2.27 -20.65
CA GLY A 74 -20.43 -3.21 -20.02
C GLY A 74 -18.97 -2.84 -20.29
N VAL A 75 -18.63 -1.55 -20.30
CA VAL A 75 -17.29 -1.08 -20.64
C VAL A 75 -16.74 -0.08 -19.63
N VAL A 76 -15.42 -0.09 -19.45
CA VAL A 76 -14.70 0.95 -18.72
C VAL A 76 -14.38 2.09 -19.66
N CYS A 77 -14.57 3.31 -19.20
CA CYS A 77 -14.13 4.52 -19.89
C CYS A 77 -13.24 5.36 -18.99
N GLU A 78 -12.26 6.05 -19.57
CA GLU A 78 -11.43 7.03 -18.87
C GLU A 78 -11.47 8.41 -19.51
N GLY A 79 -11.38 9.43 -18.67
CA GLY A 79 -11.32 10.80 -19.11
C GLY A 79 -10.60 11.69 -18.12
N VAL A 80 -9.98 12.75 -18.63
CA VAL A 80 -9.40 13.82 -17.82
C VAL A 80 -10.14 15.11 -18.10
N LEU A 81 -10.44 15.87 -17.04
CA LEU A 81 -11.02 17.21 -17.17
C LEU A 81 -10.24 18.23 -16.34
N VAL A 82 -10.25 19.48 -16.80
CA VAL A 82 -9.77 20.65 -16.05
C VAL A 82 -10.95 21.22 -15.26
N LEU A 83 -10.79 21.41 -13.95
CA LEU A 83 -11.86 21.93 -13.09
C LEU A 83 -12.29 23.33 -13.54
N GLY A 84 -13.58 23.47 -13.88
CA GLY A 84 -14.16 24.73 -14.37
C GLY A 84 -13.68 25.14 -15.77
N GLY A 85 -12.98 24.25 -16.48
CA GLY A 85 -12.36 24.52 -17.77
C GLY A 85 -12.71 23.48 -18.84
N ALA A 86 -11.71 23.14 -19.66
CA ALA A 86 -11.88 22.17 -20.74
C ALA A 86 -12.11 20.75 -20.18
N THR A 87 -12.97 19.99 -20.85
CA THR A 87 -13.18 18.57 -20.57
C THR A 87 -12.62 17.78 -21.73
N GLY A 88 -11.73 16.82 -21.46
CA GLY A 88 -11.24 15.88 -22.46
C GLY A 88 -12.32 14.91 -22.94
N ALA A 89 -11.99 14.09 -23.93
CA ALA A 89 -12.86 13.00 -24.34
C ALA A 89 -12.93 11.93 -23.25
N LEU A 90 -14.11 11.33 -23.11
CA LEU A 90 -14.27 10.08 -22.36
C LEU A 90 -14.03 8.93 -23.36
N VAL A 91 -12.97 8.17 -23.15
CA VAL A 91 -12.47 7.15 -24.06
C VAL A 91 -12.73 5.78 -23.48
N GLU A 92 -13.31 4.89 -24.27
CA GLU A 92 -13.50 3.49 -23.90
C GLU A 92 -12.16 2.75 -23.87
N ILE A 93 -11.96 1.93 -22.82
CA ILE A 93 -10.77 1.13 -22.65
C ILE A 93 -11.10 -0.33 -22.99
N ALA A 94 -10.66 -0.75 -24.17
CA ALA A 94 -10.99 -2.06 -24.71
C ALA A 94 -10.49 -3.19 -23.79
N GLY A 95 -11.39 -4.12 -23.45
CA GLY A 95 -11.08 -5.31 -22.64
C GLY A 95 -10.87 -5.05 -21.14
N ALA A 96 -10.90 -3.79 -20.69
CA ALA A 96 -10.76 -3.46 -19.27
C ALA A 96 -12.03 -3.82 -18.49
N LYS A 97 -11.84 -4.28 -17.25
CA LYS A 97 -12.91 -4.49 -16.28
C LYS A 97 -12.72 -3.52 -15.13
N ALA A 98 -13.82 -2.89 -14.70
CA ALA A 98 -13.77 -1.94 -13.59
C ALA A 98 -13.41 -2.66 -12.28
N PRO A 99 -12.72 -1.98 -11.34
CA PRO A 99 -12.56 -2.46 -9.98
C PRO A 99 -13.94 -2.75 -9.33
N VAL A 100 -13.94 -3.51 -8.25
CA VAL A 100 -15.15 -3.84 -7.50
C VAL A 100 -15.64 -2.59 -6.78
N LEU A 101 -16.88 -2.18 -7.06
CA LEU A 101 -17.48 -1.00 -6.44
C LEU A 101 -18.32 -1.37 -5.23
N SER A 102 -18.31 -0.54 -4.18
CA SER A 102 -19.08 -0.79 -2.95
C SER A 102 -20.57 -1.05 -3.22
N SER A 103 -21.19 -0.27 -4.10
CA SER A 103 -22.59 -0.48 -4.51
C SER A 103 -22.83 -1.80 -5.26
N GLU A 104 -21.83 -2.29 -6.01
CA GLU A 104 -21.89 -3.59 -6.68
C GLU A 104 -21.77 -4.73 -5.65
N SER A 105 -20.91 -4.58 -4.63
CA SER A 105 -20.82 -5.52 -3.52
C SER A 105 -22.12 -5.63 -2.72
N GLU A 106 -22.74 -4.49 -2.39
CA GLU A 106 -24.04 -4.45 -1.71
C GLU A 106 -25.14 -5.14 -2.54
N GLN A 107 -25.17 -4.87 -3.84
CA GLN A 107 -26.11 -5.52 -4.77
C GLN A 107 -25.89 -7.03 -4.82
N ALA A 108 -24.64 -7.48 -4.90
CA ALA A 108 -24.30 -8.90 -4.93
C ALA A 108 -24.72 -9.62 -3.65
N ILE A 109 -24.42 -9.07 -2.48
CA ILE A 109 -24.85 -9.63 -1.19
C ILE A 109 -26.38 -9.69 -1.11
N ALA A 110 -27.09 -8.65 -1.56
CA ALA A 110 -28.55 -8.63 -1.58
C ALA A 110 -29.13 -9.75 -2.46
N ALA A 111 -28.53 -9.99 -3.65
CA ALA A 111 -28.96 -11.07 -4.54
C ALA A 111 -28.77 -12.46 -3.88
N VAL A 112 -27.60 -12.70 -3.29
CA VAL A 112 -27.26 -13.96 -2.60
C VAL A 112 -28.22 -14.25 -1.43
N ARG A 113 -28.61 -13.23 -0.66
CA ARG A 113 -29.55 -13.38 0.46
C ARG A 113 -30.95 -13.85 0.03
N THR A 114 -31.31 -13.67 -1.23
CA THR A 114 -32.63 -14.07 -1.76
C THR A 114 -32.58 -15.33 -2.63
N ASP A 115 -31.39 -15.85 -2.93
CA ASP A 115 -31.24 -17.02 -3.79
C ASP A 115 -31.71 -18.30 -3.07
N THR A 116 -32.65 -19.01 -3.68
CA THR A 116 -33.25 -20.20 -3.07
C THR A 116 -32.24 -21.33 -2.85
N ARG A 117 -31.23 -21.48 -3.72
CA ARG A 117 -30.18 -22.51 -3.56
C ARG A 117 -29.33 -22.25 -2.33
N ILE A 118 -29.04 -20.97 -2.04
CA ILE A 118 -28.31 -20.56 -0.84
C ILE A 118 -29.16 -20.78 0.42
N ILE A 119 -30.42 -20.35 0.40
CA ILE A 119 -31.34 -20.55 1.53
C ILE A 119 -31.49 -22.05 1.86
N GLU A 120 -31.68 -22.90 0.85
CA GLU A 120 -31.75 -24.36 1.03
C GLU A 120 -30.45 -24.94 1.58
N ALA A 121 -29.29 -24.50 1.08
CA ALA A 121 -27.99 -24.96 1.55
C ALA A 121 -27.69 -24.54 3.00
N LEU A 122 -28.18 -23.37 3.42
CA LEU A 122 -28.10 -22.90 4.81
C LEU A 122 -29.03 -23.69 5.73
N LEU A 123 -30.26 -23.99 5.29
CA LEU A 123 -31.20 -24.83 6.05
C LEU A 123 -30.64 -26.23 6.29
N GLN A 124 -29.97 -26.82 5.30
CA GLN A 124 -29.30 -28.11 5.44
C GLN A 124 -28.17 -28.09 6.49
N ARG A 125 -27.57 -26.92 6.74
CA ARG A 125 -26.55 -26.67 7.76
C ARG A 125 -27.14 -26.21 9.11
N GLY A 126 -28.48 -26.22 9.25
CA GLY A 126 -29.17 -25.84 10.48
C GLY A 126 -29.36 -24.33 10.67
N ILE A 127 -29.06 -23.51 9.65
CA ILE A 127 -29.23 -22.05 9.69
C ILE A 127 -30.58 -21.70 9.07
N ASN A 128 -31.54 -21.35 9.91
CA ASN A 128 -32.92 -21.07 9.48
C ASN A 128 -33.18 -19.60 9.10
N ASP A 129 -32.22 -18.71 9.33
CA ASP A 129 -32.31 -17.29 9.03
C ASP A 129 -31.04 -16.81 8.31
N VAL A 130 -31.16 -16.52 7.02
CA VAL A 130 -30.05 -15.99 6.20
C VAL A 130 -29.52 -14.64 6.71
N HIS A 131 -30.29 -13.91 7.52
CA HIS A 131 -29.83 -12.66 8.14
C HIS A 131 -28.86 -12.88 9.30
N THR A 132 -28.76 -14.11 9.82
CA THR A 132 -27.69 -14.53 10.73
C THR A 132 -26.41 -14.92 10.00
N VAL A 133 -26.33 -14.74 8.68
CA VAL A 133 -25.11 -14.99 7.89
C VAL A 133 -24.48 -13.66 7.48
N HIS A 134 -23.21 -13.50 7.83
CA HIS A 134 -22.34 -12.48 7.27
C HIS A 134 -21.78 -12.99 5.94
N MET A 135 -21.84 -12.15 4.91
CA MET A 135 -21.38 -12.46 3.56
C MET A 135 -20.49 -11.31 3.12
N GLU A 136 -19.35 -11.64 2.54
CA GLU A 136 -18.46 -10.66 1.92
C GLU A 136 -18.41 -10.88 0.41
N THR A 137 -17.76 -9.96 -0.30
CA THR A 137 -17.53 -10.10 -1.74
C THR A 137 -16.03 -10.05 -2.03
N TRP A 138 -15.53 -11.06 -2.72
CA TRP A 138 -14.12 -11.27 -2.99
C TRP A 138 -13.88 -11.47 -4.49
N PRO A 139 -12.94 -10.73 -5.11
CA PRO A 139 -12.51 -10.99 -6.48
C PRO A 139 -12.11 -12.45 -6.70
N ILE A 140 -12.48 -13.00 -7.85
CA ILE A 140 -12.00 -14.33 -8.26
C ILE A 140 -10.60 -14.16 -8.85
N GLY A 141 -9.59 -14.33 -7.99
CA GLY A 141 -8.18 -14.11 -8.33
C GLY A 141 -7.51 -15.27 -9.06
N ALA A 142 -8.10 -16.48 -9.00
CA ALA A 142 -7.63 -17.66 -9.73
C ALA A 142 -8.79 -18.64 -10.01
N GLN A 143 -8.65 -19.45 -11.07
CA GLN A 143 -9.56 -20.56 -11.39
C GLN A 143 -11.05 -20.17 -11.43
N MET A 144 -11.37 -19.09 -12.15
CA MET A 144 -12.76 -18.81 -12.52
C MET A 144 -13.32 -20.01 -13.31
N PRO A 145 -14.56 -20.47 -13.03
CA PRO A 145 -15.17 -21.53 -13.81
C PRO A 145 -15.22 -21.15 -15.30
N LYS A 146 -14.66 -22.00 -16.18
CA LYS A 146 -14.49 -21.67 -17.62
C LYS A 146 -15.78 -21.30 -18.35
N TYR A 147 -16.94 -21.81 -17.91
CA TYR A 147 -18.23 -21.45 -18.50
C TYR A 147 -18.73 -20.06 -18.07
N LEU A 148 -18.18 -19.49 -16.99
CA LEU A 148 -18.42 -18.11 -16.57
C LEU A 148 -17.39 -17.15 -17.17
N ASP A 149 -16.25 -17.67 -17.63
CA ASP A 149 -15.18 -16.93 -18.31
C ASP A 149 -15.53 -16.59 -19.77
N ILE A 150 -16.66 -15.91 -19.95
CA ILE A 150 -17.18 -15.46 -21.24
C ILE A 150 -17.23 -13.93 -21.32
N GLY A 151 -16.35 -13.27 -20.57
CA GLY A 151 -16.30 -11.81 -20.44
C GLY A 151 -17.04 -11.25 -19.21
N ARG A 152 -17.67 -12.09 -18.38
CA ARG A 152 -18.40 -11.62 -17.18
C ARG A 152 -17.48 -10.96 -16.15
N ARG A 153 -18.01 -9.96 -15.45
CA ARG A 153 -17.45 -9.44 -14.19
C ARG A 153 -18.08 -10.22 -13.04
N VAL A 154 -17.33 -11.15 -12.44
CA VAL A 154 -17.85 -12.04 -11.40
C VAL A 154 -17.12 -11.85 -10.08
N ILE A 155 -17.89 -11.99 -9.01
CA ILE A 155 -17.39 -11.95 -7.64
C ILE A 155 -17.82 -13.20 -6.88
N TRP A 156 -17.00 -13.61 -5.93
CA TRP A 156 -17.23 -14.78 -5.08
C TRP A 156 -17.64 -14.33 -3.68
N THR A 157 -18.60 -15.01 -3.05
CA THR A 157 -19.13 -14.58 -1.74
C THR A 157 -18.88 -15.62 -0.64
N PRO A 158 -17.77 -15.50 0.12
CA PRO A 158 -17.57 -16.30 1.31
C PRO A 158 -18.56 -15.92 2.42
N MET A 159 -18.90 -16.90 3.26
CA MET A 159 -19.98 -16.81 4.23
C MET A 159 -19.54 -17.26 5.62
N TRP A 160 -20.03 -16.56 6.62
CA TRP A 160 -19.81 -16.87 8.03
C TRP A 160 -21.11 -16.80 8.80
N HIS A 161 -21.33 -17.75 9.71
CA HIS A 161 -22.46 -17.70 10.60
C HIS A 161 -22.23 -16.68 11.72
N CYS A 162 -23.23 -15.90 12.03
CA CYS A 162 -23.24 -14.88 13.06
C CYS A 162 -24.27 -15.29 14.12
N PRO A 163 -23.92 -16.21 15.04
CA PRO A 163 -24.88 -16.81 15.97
C PRO A 163 -25.48 -15.78 16.95
N THR A 164 -24.79 -14.66 17.17
CA THR A 164 -25.30 -13.51 17.93
C THR A 164 -24.89 -12.22 17.23
N PRO A 165 -25.60 -11.09 17.41
CA PRO A 165 -25.22 -9.82 16.79
C PRO A 165 -23.84 -9.27 17.18
N GLN A 166 -23.22 -9.81 18.24
CA GLN A 166 -21.89 -9.43 18.72
C GLN A 166 -20.83 -10.51 18.47
N ALA A 167 -21.17 -11.61 17.80
CA ALA A 167 -20.24 -12.69 17.51
C ALA A 167 -19.09 -12.17 16.62
N ASN A 168 -17.88 -12.70 16.87
CA ASN A 168 -16.83 -12.65 15.86
C ASN A 168 -17.24 -13.63 14.75
N PHE A 169 -17.84 -13.15 13.67
CA PHE A 169 -18.34 -14.04 12.62
C PHE A 169 -17.18 -14.82 11.95
N TYR A 170 -15.95 -14.27 11.91
CA TYR A 170 -14.79 -15.01 11.43
C TYR A 170 -14.50 -16.28 12.25
N ALA A 171 -15.08 -16.44 13.43
CA ALA A 171 -14.95 -17.68 14.22
C ALA A 171 -15.84 -18.83 13.69
N HIS A 172 -16.72 -18.54 12.72
CA HIS A 172 -17.76 -19.45 12.27
C HIS A 172 -17.86 -19.52 10.73
N PRO A 173 -16.76 -19.80 9.99
CA PRO A 173 -16.82 -19.95 8.54
C PRO A 173 -17.79 -21.07 8.12
N ILE A 174 -18.60 -20.79 7.12
CA ILE A 174 -19.50 -21.77 6.50
C ILE A 174 -18.74 -22.38 5.31
N GLY A 175 -17.90 -23.38 5.62
CA GLY A 175 -17.14 -24.09 4.60
C GLY A 175 -18.04 -24.74 3.56
N GLY A 176 -17.56 -24.69 2.31
CA GLY A 176 -18.17 -25.43 1.22
C GLY A 176 -19.37 -24.76 0.54
N LEU A 177 -19.84 -23.62 1.06
CA LEU A 177 -20.98 -22.89 0.53
C LEU A 177 -20.57 -21.50 0.07
N HIS A 178 -20.65 -21.27 -1.24
CA HIS A 178 -20.30 -20.01 -1.85
C HIS A 178 -21.24 -19.67 -3.00
N ALA A 179 -21.51 -18.39 -3.21
CA ALA A 179 -22.18 -17.92 -4.41
C ALA A 179 -21.17 -17.25 -5.35
N ILE A 180 -21.42 -17.36 -6.64
CA ILE A 180 -20.75 -16.57 -7.67
C ILE A 180 -21.79 -15.65 -8.28
N VAL A 181 -21.54 -14.34 -8.19
CA VAL A 181 -22.45 -13.31 -8.66
C VAL A 181 -21.82 -12.60 -9.84
N ASP A 182 -22.60 -12.38 -10.89
CA ASP A 182 -22.23 -11.49 -11.98
C ASP A 182 -22.59 -10.05 -11.57
N LEU A 183 -21.58 -9.20 -11.43
CA LEU A 183 -21.71 -7.82 -10.94
C LEU A 183 -22.50 -6.92 -11.90
N ASP A 184 -22.49 -7.24 -13.20
CA ASP A 184 -23.11 -6.40 -14.21
C ASP A 184 -24.62 -6.60 -14.23
N THR A 185 -25.05 -7.87 -14.13
CA THR A 185 -26.46 -8.26 -14.04
C THR A 185 -27.01 -8.19 -12.62
N GLY A 186 -26.16 -8.33 -11.60
CA GLY A 186 -26.55 -8.49 -10.21
C GLY A 186 -27.18 -9.85 -9.89
N GLU A 187 -26.96 -10.86 -10.74
CA GLU A 187 -27.56 -12.19 -10.60
C GLU A 187 -26.58 -13.20 -10.02
N VAL A 188 -27.09 -14.12 -9.19
CA VAL A 188 -26.33 -15.29 -8.74
C VAL A 188 -26.23 -16.29 -9.89
N VAL A 189 -25.11 -16.25 -10.61
CA VAL A 189 -24.88 -17.08 -11.80
C VAL A 189 -24.49 -18.51 -11.45
N ASP A 190 -23.97 -18.73 -10.25
CA ASP A 190 -23.62 -20.07 -9.78
C ASP A 190 -23.59 -20.18 -8.25
N VAL A 191 -23.76 -21.39 -7.75
CA VAL A 191 -23.69 -21.72 -6.33
C VAL A 191 -22.86 -22.98 -6.15
N GLU A 192 -21.77 -22.84 -5.41
CA GLU A 192 -20.95 -23.94 -4.97
C GLU A 192 -21.45 -24.40 -3.60
N ASN A 193 -21.88 -25.66 -3.51
CA ASN A 193 -22.37 -26.27 -2.28
C ASN A 193 -21.85 -27.70 -2.21
N ASP A 194 -20.69 -27.91 -1.62
CA ASP A 194 -19.96 -29.19 -1.63
C ASP A 194 -20.17 -30.00 -0.32
N GLN A 195 -19.08 -30.45 0.33
CA GLN A 195 -19.08 -31.16 1.58
C GLN A 195 -19.56 -30.26 2.73
N GLN A 196 -20.51 -30.76 3.51
CA GLN A 196 -20.95 -30.09 4.72
C GLN A 196 -19.91 -30.28 5.84
N ILE A 197 -18.90 -29.43 5.83
CA ILE A 197 -17.93 -29.32 6.92
C ILE A 197 -18.65 -28.67 8.12
N PRO A 198 -18.51 -29.22 9.35
CA PRO A 198 -19.07 -28.61 10.55
C PRO A 198 -18.59 -27.15 10.71
N ILE A 199 -19.53 -26.25 11.01
CA ILE A 199 -19.21 -24.85 11.31
C ILE A 199 -18.49 -24.82 12.68
N PRO A 200 -17.29 -24.24 12.80
CA PRO A 200 -16.60 -24.14 14.08
C PRO A 200 -17.43 -23.36 15.10
N GLN A 201 -17.42 -23.79 16.36
CA GLN A 201 -18.32 -23.26 17.39
C GLN A 201 -17.62 -22.38 18.45
N THR A 202 -16.28 -22.39 18.51
CA THR A 202 -15.55 -21.56 19.47
C THR A 202 -15.74 -20.07 19.13
N PRO A 203 -16.26 -19.20 20.03
CA PRO A 203 -16.72 -17.86 19.65
C PRO A 203 -15.65 -16.80 19.31
N GLY A 204 -14.38 -17.01 19.70
CA GLY A 204 -13.28 -16.07 19.47
C GLY A 204 -13.56 -14.58 19.78
N PRO A 205 -14.04 -14.21 21.00
CA PRO A 205 -14.36 -12.83 21.31
C PRO A 205 -13.10 -11.97 21.45
N TYR A 206 -13.10 -10.77 20.87
CA TYR A 206 -11.98 -9.81 20.94
C TYR A 206 -12.40 -8.43 21.46
N ARG A 207 -13.70 -8.14 21.55
CA ARG A 207 -14.18 -6.84 22.01
C ARG A 207 -13.98 -6.73 23.52
N ALA A 208 -13.54 -5.56 23.98
CA ALA A 208 -13.38 -5.28 25.40
C ALA A 208 -14.67 -5.53 26.22
N SER A 209 -15.85 -5.33 25.62
CA SER A 209 -17.14 -5.64 26.24
C SER A 209 -17.40 -7.14 26.47
N GLN A 210 -16.64 -8.03 25.83
CA GLN A 210 -16.75 -9.48 25.93
C GLN A 210 -15.60 -10.09 26.74
N THR A 211 -14.37 -9.62 26.55
CA THR A 211 -13.16 -10.18 27.18
C THR A 211 -12.78 -9.48 28.49
N GLY A 212 -13.25 -8.25 28.71
CA GLY A 212 -12.71 -7.34 29.72
C GLY A 212 -11.32 -6.81 29.35
N ALA A 213 -10.72 -6.03 30.26
CA ALA A 213 -9.38 -5.46 30.13
C ALA A 213 -8.70 -5.40 31.51
N ASN A 214 -8.28 -6.57 32.02
CA ASN A 214 -7.84 -6.70 33.42
C ASN A 214 -6.35 -6.39 33.65
N ILE A 215 -5.58 -6.14 32.57
CA ILE A 215 -4.18 -5.75 32.65
C ILE A 215 -4.12 -4.22 32.57
N GLY A 216 -3.86 -3.56 33.70
CA GLY A 216 -3.67 -2.11 33.76
C GLY A 216 -2.18 -1.75 33.73
N LEU A 217 -1.81 -0.82 32.85
CA LEU A 217 -0.48 -0.20 32.84
C LEU A 217 -0.55 1.20 33.48
N LYS A 218 0.59 1.69 33.98
CA LYS A 218 0.72 3.10 34.36
C LYS A 218 0.66 3.97 33.10
N GLU A 219 0.16 5.19 33.26
CA GLU A 219 0.10 6.16 32.17
C GLU A 219 1.48 6.41 31.55
N LEU A 220 1.52 6.45 30.22
CA LEU A 220 2.67 6.88 29.43
C LEU A 220 2.22 8.05 28.56
N ALA A 221 2.57 9.27 28.99
CA ALA A 221 2.20 10.50 28.29
C ALA A 221 3.38 11.02 27.45
N ILE A 222 3.10 11.38 26.20
CA ILE A 222 4.04 12.04 25.29
C ILE A 222 3.49 13.43 25.01
N THR A 223 4.22 14.47 25.39
CA THR A 223 3.76 15.87 25.25
C THR A 223 4.85 16.75 24.66
N GLN A 224 4.43 17.75 23.87
CA GLN A 224 5.30 18.80 23.34
C GLN A 224 4.79 20.16 23.85
N PRO A 225 5.27 20.64 25.01
CA PRO A 225 4.70 21.83 25.67
C PRO A 225 4.82 23.12 24.84
N ASP A 226 5.81 23.17 23.94
CA ASP A 226 6.06 24.30 23.04
C ASP A 226 5.47 24.06 21.62
N GLY A 227 4.66 23.02 21.44
CA GLY A 227 4.13 22.57 20.15
C GLY A 227 5.10 21.69 19.36
N ALA A 228 4.63 21.21 18.20
CA ALA A 228 5.43 20.41 17.29
C ALA A 228 6.52 21.23 16.57
N SER A 229 7.63 20.58 16.23
CA SER A 229 8.80 21.21 15.56
C SER A 229 8.65 21.28 14.04
N PHE A 230 7.47 20.93 13.50
CA PHE A 230 7.15 21.01 12.07
C PHE A 230 6.07 22.06 11.80
N THR A 231 6.11 22.62 10.60
CA THR A 231 5.08 23.52 10.10
C THR A 231 4.26 22.85 9.01
N VAL A 232 2.99 23.22 8.93
CA VAL A 232 2.05 22.74 7.90
C VAL A 232 1.51 23.93 7.12
N ASN A 233 1.72 23.92 5.80
CA ASN A 233 1.19 24.93 4.88
C ASN A 233 0.39 24.22 3.77
N GLY A 234 -0.93 24.15 3.95
CA GLY A 234 -1.77 23.26 3.16
C GLY A 234 -1.30 21.81 3.32
N TRP A 235 -0.83 21.22 2.23
CA TRP A 235 -0.27 19.86 2.22
C TRP A 235 1.27 19.82 2.26
N ARG A 236 1.96 20.96 2.29
CA ARG A 236 3.42 21.02 2.47
C ARG A 236 3.77 20.93 3.95
N ILE A 237 4.78 20.13 4.25
CA ILE A 237 5.36 19.95 5.57
C ILE A 237 6.84 20.32 5.52
N ASP A 238 7.26 21.11 6.50
CA ASP A 238 8.66 21.42 6.73
C ASP A 238 9.02 20.98 8.17
N TRP A 239 9.97 20.06 8.30
CA TRP A 239 10.42 19.51 9.59
C TRP A 239 11.93 19.26 9.55
N GLU A 240 12.70 19.83 10.47
CA GLU A 240 14.13 19.48 10.66
C GLU A 240 14.90 19.34 9.34
N ARG A 241 14.93 20.40 8.51
CA ARG A 241 15.53 20.44 7.16
C ARG A 241 14.84 19.60 6.09
N TRP A 242 13.93 18.69 6.43
CA TRP A 242 13.05 18.05 5.46
C TRP A 242 11.98 19.00 4.96
N ASN A 243 11.72 18.93 3.66
CA ASN A 243 10.60 19.59 3.01
C ASN A 243 9.91 18.56 2.12
N MET A 244 8.60 18.42 2.25
CA MET A 244 7.81 17.45 1.47
C MET A 244 6.37 17.90 1.33
N ARG A 245 5.63 17.29 0.41
CA ARG A 245 4.19 17.47 0.30
C ARG A 245 3.47 16.14 0.50
N ILE A 246 2.50 16.13 1.39
CA ILE A 246 1.66 14.96 1.61
C ILE A 246 0.60 14.93 0.51
N GLY A 247 0.33 13.74 -0.02
CA GLY A 247 -0.64 13.49 -1.06
C GLY A 247 -1.61 12.38 -0.65
N PHE A 248 -2.69 12.26 -1.42
CA PHE A 248 -3.71 11.25 -1.25
C PHE A 248 -4.39 11.00 -2.60
N CYS A 249 -4.56 9.73 -2.97
CA CYS A 249 -5.37 9.35 -4.13
C CYS A 249 -6.30 8.18 -3.79
N GLN A 250 -7.40 8.06 -4.55
CA GLN A 250 -8.43 7.07 -4.26
C GLN A 250 -7.92 5.62 -4.39
N ARG A 251 -6.95 5.38 -5.28
CA ARG A 251 -6.37 4.05 -5.49
C ARG A 251 -5.35 3.66 -4.42
N GLU A 252 -4.29 4.44 -4.23
CA GLU A 252 -3.14 4.09 -3.36
C GLU A 252 -3.33 4.55 -1.91
N GLY A 253 -4.22 5.51 -1.64
CA GLY A 253 -4.29 6.18 -0.34
C GLY A 253 -3.15 7.19 -0.19
N LEU A 254 -2.36 7.08 0.89
CA LEU A 254 -1.28 8.00 1.24
C LEU A 254 -0.14 8.00 0.21
N VAL A 255 0.26 9.20 -0.24
CA VAL A 255 1.40 9.44 -1.14
C VAL A 255 2.29 10.54 -0.56
N ILE A 256 3.60 10.51 -0.82
CA ILE A 256 4.52 11.62 -0.47
C ILE A 256 5.13 12.18 -1.74
N HIS A 257 5.11 13.50 -1.91
CA HIS A 257 5.65 14.20 -3.07
C HIS A 257 6.77 15.16 -2.68
N GLU A 258 7.61 15.51 -3.67
CA GLU A 258 8.60 16.59 -3.60
C GLU A 258 9.50 16.52 -2.35
N VAL A 259 10.01 15.31 -2.06
CA VAL A 259 10.87 15.05 -0.90
C VAL A 259 12.24 15.67 -1.12
N GLN A 260 12.58 16.61 -0.25
CA GLN A 260 13.80 17.41 -0.29
C GLN A 260 14.42 17.54 1.10
N PHE A 261 15.72 17.83 1.12
CA PHE A 261 16.48 18.10 2.33
C PHE A 261 17.28 19.39 2.17
N ASP A 262 17.15 20.31 3.12
CA ASP A 262 17.95 21.54 3.19
C ASP A 262 19.36 21.21 3.73
N ASP A 263 20.34 21.24 2.84
CA ASP A 263 21.75 21.08 3.16
C ASP A 263 22.45 22.44 3.13
N ASN A 264 22.46 23.12 4.29
CA ASN A 264 23.12 24.41 4.51
C ASN A 264 22.57 25.57 3.65
N GLY A 265 21.24 25.71 3.58
CA GLY A 265 20.52 26.72 2.82
C GLY A 265 20.29 26.33 1.35
N VAL A 266 20.58 25.08 0.98
CA VAL A 266 20.38 24.55 -0.37
C VAL A 266 19.38 23.41 -0.29
N GLU A 267 18.18 23.61 -0.83
CA GLU A 267 17.21 22.53 -1.00
C GLU A 267 17.74 21.51 -2.02
N ARG A 268 17.93 20.27 -1.57
CA ARG A 268 18.43 19.16 -2.38
C ARG A 268 17.35 18.11 -2.57
N ARG A 269 17.10 17.74 -3.81
CA ARG A 269 16.05 16.79 -4.19
C ARG A 269 16.46 15.36 -3.87
N ILE A 270 15.51 14.56 -3.39
CA ILE A 270 15.68 13.14 -3.08
C ILE A 270 14.68 12.30 -3.86
N ALA A 271 13.39 12.62 -3.77
CA ALA A 271 12.34 11.87 -4.48
C ALA A 271 11.22 12.79 -4.94
N ARG A 272 10.67 12.51 -6.13
CA ARG A 272 9.52 13.22 -6.68
C ARG A 272 8.20 12.67 -6.14
N ARG A 273 8.11 11.35 -5.97
CA ARG A 273 6.91 10.65 -5.51
C ARG A 273 7.28 9.32 -4.84
N LEU A 274 6.72 9.08 -3.66
CA LEU A 274 6.81 7.85 -2.89
C LEU A 274 5.40 7.34 -2.59
N SER A 275 5.09 6.10 -2.95
CA SER A 275 3.79 5.47 -2.65
C SER A 275 3.89 3.95 -2.52
N ILE A 276 2.82 3.34 -2.01
CA ILE A 276 2.56 1.90 -2.16
C ILE A 276 1.59 1.73 -3.31
N ALA A 277 2.09 1.22 -4.44
CA ALA A 277 1.37 1.17 -5.70
C ALA A 277 0.53 -0.11 -5.89
N GLU A 278 0.83 -1.16 -5.12
CA GLU A 278 0.00 -2.38 -5.06
C GLU A 278 0.22 -3.13 -3.74
N LEU A 279 -0.82 -3.85 -3.32
CA LEU A 279 -0.80 -4.87 -2.27
C LEU A 279 -1.56 -6.09 -2.80
N VAL A 280 -0.85 -7.22 -2.93
CA VAL A 280 -1.44 -8.49 -3.36
C VAL A 280 -1.33 -9.55 -2.27
N ILE A 281 -2.42 -10.29 -2.04
CA ILE A 281 -2.52 -11.30 -0.97
C ILE A 281 -2.83 -12.68 -1.57
N PRO A 282 -1.82 -13.42 -2.07
CA PRO A 282 -2.02 -14.78 -2.53
C PRO A 282 -2.17 -15.75 -1.37
N TYR A 283 -3.27 -16.51 -1.35
CA TYR A 283 -3.48 -17.63 -0.44
C TYR A 283 -2.95 -18.95 -1.04
N GLY A 284 -2.27 -19.74 -0.21
CA GLY A 284 -1.59 -20.98 -0.62
C GLY A 284 -2.40 -22.26 -0.40
N ASP A 285 -3.70 -22.15 -0.12
CA ASP A 285 -4.54 -23.27 0.28
C ASP A 285 -5.36 -23.82 -0.90
N PRO A 286 -5.24 -25.13 -1.23
CA PRO A 286 -6.02 -25.76 -2.29
C PRO A 286 -7.47 -26.08 -1.90
N SER A 287 -7.89 -25.88 -0.64
CA SER A 287 -9.26 -26.13 -0.20
C SER A 287 -10.29 -25.35 -1.02
N GLN A 288 -11.50 -25.88 -1.11
CA GLN A 288 -12.54 -25.35 -1.98
C GLN A 288 -12.83 -23.87 -1.66
N GLY A 289 -12.68 -23.01 -2.67
CA GLY A 289 -12.86 -21.57 -2.52
C GLY A 289 -11.61 -20.82 -2.03
N ALA A 290 -10.78 -21.41 -1.17
CA ALA A 290 -9.57 -20.76 -0.65
C ALA A 290 -8.55 -20.43 -1.76
N TYR A 291 -8.39 -21.30 -2.74
CA TYR A 291 -7.46 -21.10 -3.86
C TYR A 291 -7.79 -19.87 -4.74
N ARG A 292 -9.02 -19.33 -4.66
CA ARG A 292 -9.44 -18.14 -5.43
C ARG A 292 -8.97 -16.84 -4.78
N LYS A 293 -8.66 -16.87 -3.48
CA LYS A 293 -8.30 -15.71 -2.68
C LYS A 293 -6.91 -15.22 -3.08
N ASN A 294 -6.89 -14.26 -4.01
CA ASN A 294 -5.69 -13.58 -4.47
C ASN A 294 -6.05 -12.12 -4.73
N ALA A 295 -6.36 -11.38 -3.66
CA ALA A 295 -6.85 -10.02 -3.75
C ALA A 295 -5.72 -9.06 -4.13
N PHE A 296 -6.00 -8.15 -5.06
CA PHE A 296 -5.17 -6.96 -5.32
C PHE A 296 -5.85 -5.79 -4.62
N ASP A 297 -5.61 -5.62 -3.32
CA ASP A 297 -6.37 -4.67 -2.50
C ASP A 297 -6.27 -3.23 -3.03
N THR A 298 -5.14 -2.87 -3.64
CA THR A 298 -4.99 -1.53 -4.25
C THR A 298 -5.68 -1.49 -5.61
N GLY A 299 -5.43 -2.45 -6.49
CA GLY A 299 -5.93 -2.41 -7.87
C GLY A 299 -7.39 -2.82 -8.07
N GLU A 300 -7.93 -3.73 -7.25
CA GLU A 300 -9.29 -4.27 -7.37
C GLU A 300 -10.32 -3.54 -6.49
N PHE A 301 -9.88 -2.82 -5.44
CA PHE A 301 -10.77 -2.11 -4.51
C PHE A 301 -10.44 -0.62 -4.35
N GLY A 302 -9.16 -0.23 -4.49
CA GLY A 302 -8.68 1.13 -4.22
C GLY A 302 -8.62 1.42 -2.73
N LEU A 303 -7.44 1.26 -2.13
CA LEU A 303 -7.23 1.36 -0.67
C LEU A 303 -7.63 2.72 -0.08
N GLY A 304 -7.60 3.81 -0.86
CA GLY A 304 -8.09 5.11 -0.43
C GLY A 304 -9.58 5.09 -0.05
N ASN A 305 -10.39 4.23 -0.69
CA ASN A 305 -11.81 4.04 -0.34
C ASN A 305 -12.02 3.46 1.06
N TYR A 306 -10.99 2.83 1.62
CA TYR A 306 -11.04 2.07 2.87
C TYR A 306 -10.20 2.70 3.99
N THR A 307 -9.71 3.93 3.77
CA THR A 307 -8.98 4.69 4.78
C THR A 307 -9.86 4.99 5.99
N ASN A 308 -9.30 4.71 7.17
CA ASN A 308 -9.91 4.91 8.47
C ASN A 308 -9.81 6.38 8.91
N SER A 309 -10.75 6.79 9.76
CA SER A 309 -10.63 8.03 10.53
C SER A 309 -9.89 7.76 11.83
N LEU A 310 -8.68 8.31 11.97
CA LEU A 310 -7.80 8.03 13.10
C LEU A 310 -8.19 8.82 14.36
N THR A 311 -8.12 8.16 15.51
CA THR A 311 -8.50 8.70 16.82
C THR A 311 -7.27 9.04 17.67
N LEU A 312 -7.20 10.29 18.14
CA LEU A 312 -6.14 10.78 19.03
C LEU A 312 -6.07 9.95 20.33
N GLY A 313 -4.86 9.53 20.70
CA GLY A 313 -4.58 8.73 21.89
C GLY A 313 -4.84 7.23 21.73
N CYS A 314 -5.46 6.80 20.62
CA CYS A 314 -5.67 5.39 20.29
C CYS A 314 -4.78 4.96 19.12
N ASP A 315 -4.99 5.57 17.94
CA ASP A 315 -4.25 5.22 16.72
C ASP A 315 -2.93 6.00 16.62
N CYS A 316 -2.93 7.24 17.10
CA CYS A 316 -1.76 8.12 17.16
C CYS A 316 -1.63 8.78 18.54
N LEU A 317 -0.43 8.73 19.13
CA LEU A 317 -0.13 9.23 20.47
C LEU A 317 0.91 10.35 20.43
N GLY A 318 0.66 11.44 21.15
CA GLY A 318 1.56 12.60 21.23
C GLY A 318 0.88 13.90 20.79
N GLU A 319 1.69 14.85 20.31
CA GLU A 319 1.21 16.07 19.64
C GLU A 319 0.95 15.74 18.17
N ILE A 320 -0.32 15.52 17.81
CA ILE A 320 -0.72 15.04 16.48
C ILE A 320 -1.33 16.16 15.65
N VAL A 321 -0.91 16.24 14.39
CA VAL A 321 -1.59 17.03 13.35
C VAL A 321 -2.19 16.08 12.33
N TYR A 322 -3.48 16.26 12.03
CA TYR A 322 -4.19 15.44 11.06
C TYR A 322 -4.42 16.18 9.73
N LEU A 323 -4.49 15.44 8.64
CA LEU A 323 -5.04 15.88 7.37
C LEU A 323 -6.28 15.05 7.03
N ASP A 324 -7.33 15.74 6.61
CA ASP A 324 -8.55 15.13 6.11
C ASP A 324 -8.38 14.78 4.63
N ALA A 325 -9.07 13.73 4.18
CA ALA A 325 -9.12 13.34 2.78
C ALA A 325 -10.57 13.18 2.31
N ALA A 326 -10.77 13.02 1.00
CA ALA A 326 -12.09 12.77 0.43
C ALA A 326 -11.99 11.79 -0.74
N VAL A 327 -13.03 10.98 -0.94
CA VAL A 327 -13.15 10.02 -2.04
C VAL A 327 -14.52 10.14 -2.71
N THR A 328 -14.58 9.75 -3.98
CA THR A 328 -15.84 9.73 -4.74
C THR A 328 -16.48 8.35 -4.66
N GLN A 329 -17.74 8.28 -4.25
CA GLN A 329 -18.54 7.05 -4.24
C GLN A 329 -19.03 6.72 -5.66
N PRO A 330 -19.46 5.46 -5.91
CA PRO A 330 -19.90 5.03 -7.24
C PRO A 330 -20.99 5.87 -7.89
N ASP A 331 -21.91 6.45 -7.11
CA ASP A 331 -22.98 7.34 -7.59
C ASP A 331 -22.51 8.78 -7.87
N GLY A 332 -21.25 9.08 -7.58
CA GLY A 332 -20.62 10.39 -7.67
C GLY A 332 -20.81 11.26 -6.43
N SER A 333 -21.40 10.76 -5.35
CA SER A 333 -21.41 11.47 -4.06
C SER A 333 -20.01 11.46 -3.43
N ILE A 334 -19.69 12.45 -2.60
CA ILE A 334 -18.36 12.59 -1.99
C ILE A 334 -18.43 12.17 -0.53
N ARG A 335 -17.50 11.28 -0.13
CA ARG A 335 -17.31 10.87 1.26
C ARG A 335 -16.04 11.51 1.81
N GLU A 336 -16.20 12.33 2.84
CA GLU A 336 -15.08 12.87 3.60
C GLU A 336 -14.55 11.83 4.58
N ILE A 337 -13.24 11.87 4.79
CA ILE A 337 -12.50 11.01 5.71
C ILE A 337 -11.79 11.94 6.67
N PRO A 338 -12.43 12.31 7.80
CA PRO A 338 -11.77 13.13 8.81
C PRO A 338 -10.61 12.34 9.41
N ASN A 339 -9.51 13.02 9.73
CA ASN A 339 -8.32 12.42 10.32
C ASN A 339 -7.75 11.23 9.51
N ALA A 340 -7.78 11.32 8.18
CA ALA A 340 -7.32 10.25 7.29
C ALA A 340 -5.82 9.98 7.39
N ILE A 341 -5.04 11.03 7.64
CA ILE A 341 -3.58 10.99 7.75
C ILE A 341 -3.17 11.62 9.06
N CYS A 342 -2.33 10.91 9.80
CA CYS A 342 -1.73 11.35 11.04
C CYS A 342 -0.28 11.77 10.81
N MET A 343 0.11 12.91 11.38
CA MET A 343 1.47 13.45 11.32
C MET A 343 1.96 13.85 12.70
N HIS A 344 3.15 13.41 13.06
CA HIS A 344 3.79 13.77 14.33
C HIS A 344 5.31 13.61 14.25
N GLU A 345 6.04 14.11 15.23
CA GLU A 345 7.43 13.70 15.47
C GLU A 345 7.51 12.81 16.71
N GLU A 346 8.43 11.85 16.71
CA GLU A 346 8.67 11.02 17.88
C GLU A 346 10.16 10.82 18.14
N ASP A 347 10.48 10.56 19.41
CA ASP A 347 11.82 10.22 19.83
C ASP A 347 12.15 8.77 19.46
N VAL A 348 13.37 8.55 18.96
CA VAL A 348 13.87 7.22 18.54
C VAL A 348 15.18 6.87 19.23
N GLY A 349 15.38 7.37 20.45
CA GLY A 349 16.55 7.08 21.25
C GLY A 349 17.80 7.88 20.86
N ILE A 350 18.93 7.20 20.69
CA ILE A 350 20.23 7.83 20.44
C ILE A 350 20.43 8.00 18.92
N LEU A 351 20.70 9.22 18.47
CA LEU A 351 21.13 9.51 17.10
C LEU A 351 22.60 9.15 16.91
N TRP A 352 23.46 9.71 17.78
CA TRP A 352 24.87 9.36 17.86
C TRP A 352 25.41 9.63 19.25
N LYS A 353 26.47 8.89 19.63
CA LYS A 353 27.17 9.04 20.91
C LYS A 353 28.64 8.72 20.72
N HIS A 354 29.51 9.49 21.37
CA HIS A 354 30.93 9.21 21.46
C HIS A 354 31.46 9.49 22.86
N VAL A 355 32.47 8.72 23.29
CA VAL A 355 33.26 8.96 24.50
C VAL A 355 34.71 9.01 24.05
N ASP A 356 35.34 10.16 24.20
CA ASP A 356 36.74 10.36 23.82
C ASP A 356 37.67 9.84 24.93
N ILE A 357 38.96 9.67 24.61
CA ILE A 357 39.98 9.12 25.51
C ILE A 357 40.21 9.98 26.75
N ASP A 358 39.92 11.28 26.67
CA ASP A 358 39.96 12.21 27.80
C ASP A 358 38.71 12.14 28.69
N GLY A 359 37.75 11.28 28.34
CA GLY A 359 36.50 11.05 29.05
C GLY A 359 35.36 11.99 28.66
N GLN A 360 35.55 12.90 27.70
CA GLN A 360 34.47 13.76 27.21
C GLN A 360 33.40 12.92 26.51
N VAL A 361 32.13 13.20 26.84
CA VAL A 361 30.98 12.48 26.31
C VAL A 361 30.13 13.41 25.48
N GLU A 362 29.92 13.05 24.23
CA GLU A 362 28.95 13.70 23.35
C GLU A 362 27.79 12.74 23.05
N VAL A 363 26.56 13.23 23.11
CA VAL A 363 25.35 12.47 22.76
C VAL A 363 24.32 13.38 22.11
N ARG A 364 23.66 12.89 21.07
CA ARG A 364 22.45 13.50 20.49
C ARG A 364 21.32 12.49 20.49
N ARG A 365 20.12 12.95 20.84
CA ARG A 365 18.91 12.15 20.71
C ARG A 365 18.41 12.21 19.28
N GLY A 366 17.87 11.10 18.79
CA GLY A 366 17.26 11.01 17.49
C GLY A 366 15.78 11.29 17.58
N ARG A 367 15.26 12.03 16.61
CA ARG A 367 13.85 12.13 16.32
C ARG A 367 13.58 11.67 14.89
N ARG A 368 12.34 11.27 14.64
CA ARG A 368 11.81 11.08 13.29
C ARG A 368 10.47 11.78 13.13
N PHE A 369 10.21 12.29 11.93
CA PHE A 369 8.88 12.71 11.53
C PHE A 369 8.13 11.51 10.93
N VAL A 370 6.87 11.36 11.31
CA VAL A 370 5.99 10.26 10.93
C VAL A 370 4.83 10.81 10.12
N VAL A 371 4.56 10.18 8.98
CA VAL A 371 3.32 10.38 8.21
C VAL A 371 2.68 9.02 8.04
N SER A 372 1.45 8.85 8.51
CA SER A 372 0.79 7.55 8.46
C SER A 372 -0.69 7.59 8.15
N SER A 373 -1.18 6.50 7.56
CA SER A 373 -2.59 6.23 7.32
C SER A 373 -2.89 4.76 7.58
N ILE A 374 -4.13 4.44 7.98
CA ILE A 374 -4.59 3.06 8.23
C ILE A 374 -5.78 2.78 7.32
N VAL A 375 -5.79 1.61 6.68
CA VAL A 375 -6.88 1.15 5.81
C VAL A 375 -7.41 -0.18 6.32
N THR A 376 -8.73 -0.41 6.19
CA THR A 376 -9.39 -1.68 6.56
C THR A 376 -10.03 -2.31 5.33
N VAL A 377 -9.53 -3.47 4.91
CA VAL A 377 -10.12 -4.25 3.83
C VAL A 377 -10.62 -5.57 4.40
N ASN A 378 -11.94 -5.70 4.51
CA ASN A 378 -12.62 -6.85 5.12
C ASN A 378 -12.04 -7.20 6.50
N ASN A 379 -11.24 -8.26 6.58
CA ASN A 379 -10.70 -8.82 7.81
C ASN A 379 -9.35 -8.21 8.22
N TYR A 380 -8.66 -7.50 7.32
CA TYR A 380 -7.32 -6.96 7.58
C TYR A 380 -7.31 -5.45 7.78
N GLU A 381 -6.41 -5.02 8.66
CA GLU A 381 -5.98 -3.63 8.77
C GLU A 381 -4.51 -3.49 8.37
N TYR A 382 -4.24 -2.48 7.53
CA TYR A 382 -2.89 -2.13 7.09
C TYR A 382 -2.57 -0.70 7.48
N GLY A 383 -1.57 -0.52 8.34
CA GLY A 383 -1.01 0.78 8.67
C GLY A 383 0.23 1.06 7.84
N TYR A 384 0.22 2.15 7.07
CA TYR A 384 1.33 2.59 6.24
C TYR A 384 2.03 3.77 6.89
N PHE A 385 3.30 3.60 7.24
CA PHE A 385 4.09 4.60 7.96
C PHE A 385 5.32 5.00 7.13
N TRP A 386 5.41 6.28 6.79
CA TRP A 386 6.62 6.89 6.27
C TRP A 386 7.34 7.65 7.38
N TYR A 387 8.63 7.41 7.50
CA TYR A 387 9.49 8.00 8.51
C TYR A 387 10.63 8.79 7.87
N PHE A 388 10.90 9.97 8.41
CA PHE A 388 11.99 10.85 7.99
C PHE A 388 12.89 11.14 9.18
N TYR A 389 14.18 10.85 9.07
CA TYR A 389 15.14 10.90 10.17
C TYR A 389 16.10 12.09 10.05
N GLN A 390 16.64 12.52 11.19
CA GLN A 390 17.62 13.63 11.24
C GLN A 390 18.98 13.30 10.62
N ASP A 391 19.26 12.02 10.36
CA ASP A 391 20.45 11.58 9.63
C ASP A 391 20.25 11.59 8.10
N GLY A 392 19.10 12.07 7.62
CA GLY A 392 18.73 12.10 6.21
C GLY A 392 18.15 10.79 5.69
N SER A 393 17.95 9.77 6.54
CA SER A 393 17.31 8.51 6.15
C SER A 393 15.79 8.67 6.00
N ILE A 394 15.21 7.89 5.09
CA ILE A 394 13.76 7.68 4.93
C ILE A 394 13.48 6.20 5.19
N GLU A 395 12.37 5.87 5.84
CA GLU A 395 11.92 4.49 6.04
C GLU A 395 10.45 4.37 5.74
N PHE A 396 10.07 3.20 5.23
CA PHE A 396 8.69 2.78 5.14
C PHE A 396 8.48 1.55 6.00
N GLU A 397 7.40 1.53 6.79
CA GLU A 397 6.93 0.36 7.54
C GLU A 397 5.44 0.15 7.28
N ALA A 398 5.09 -1.04 6.78
CA ALA A 398 3.74 -1.57 6.81
C ALA A 398 3.54 -2.33 8.12
N LYS A 399 2.48 -1.99 8.86
CA LYS A 399 2.00 -2.70 10.04
C LYS A 399 0.73 -3.46 9.65
N LEU A 400 0.82 -4.79 9.61
CA LEU A 400 -0.29 -5.68 9.25
C LEU A 400 -0.93 -6.17 10.55
N THR A 401 -2.24 -6.00 10.71
CA THR A 401 -3.01 -6.43 11.89
C THR A 401 -4.43 -6.80 11.46
N GLY A 402 -5.29 -7.13 12.41
CA GLY A 402 -6.70 -7.44 12.17
C GLY A 402 -7.02 -8.88 12.46
N ILE A 403 -8.04 -9.43 11.82
CA ILE A 403 -8.46 -10.80 12.04
C ILE A 403 -7.94 -11.65 10.88
N VAL A 404 -7.20 -12.72 11.17
CA VAL A 404 -6.78 -13.65 10.12
C VAL A 404 -8.00 -14.24 9.41
N LEU A 405 -7.95 -14.36 8.10
CA LEU A 405 -9.03 -14.97 7.36
C LEU A 405 -9.12 -16.46 7.72
N THR A 406 -10.33 -16.92 7.99
CA THR A 406 -10.58 -18.29 8.46
C THR A 406 -11.31 -19.13 7.43
N VAL A 407 -11.08 -20.44 7.50
CA VAL A 407 -11.83 -21.50 6.81
C VAL A 407 -12.21 -22.57 7.83
N SER A 408 -13.14 -23.46 7.47
CA SER A 408 -13.48 -24.61 8.31
C SER A 408 -12.94 -25.91 7.71
N ASP A 409 -12.50 -26.81 8.58
CA ASP A 409 -12.25 -28.23 8.27
C ASP A 409 -12.55 -29.06 9.53
N PHE A 410 -12.45 -30.39 9.45
CA PHE A 410 -12.58 -31.26 10.60
C PHE A 410 -11.47 -30.99 11.63
N PRO A 411 -11.76 -31.01 12.94
CA PRO A 411 -10.74 -30.85 13.95
C PRO A 411 -9.63 -31.89 13.83
N GLY A 412 -8.36 -31.46 13.84
CA GLY A 412 -7.19 -32.33 13.65
C GLY A 412 -7.04 -32.93 12.25
N ALA A 413 -7.71 -32.39 11.22
CA ALA A 413 -7.50 -32.79 9.83
C ALA A 413 -6.04 -32.61 9.38
N ASP A 414 -5.60 -33.40 8.40
CA ASP A 414 -4.30 -33.21 7.75
C ASP A 414 -4.41 -32.09 6.70
N HIS A 415 -4.20 -30.85 7.16
CA HIS A 415 -4.35 -29.64 6.35
C HIS A 415 -3.03 -28.85 6.29
N PRO A 416 -2.02 -29.29 5.51
CA PRO A 416 -0.65 -28.77 5.57
C PRO A 416 -0.47 -27.32 5.09
N SER A 417 -1.49 -26.73 4.48
CA SER A 417 -1.54 -25.34 3.98
C SER A 417 -2.24 -24.37 4.94
N ALA A 418 -2.62 -24.79 6.14
CA ALA A 418 -3.27 -23.95 7.14
C ALA A 418 -2.88 -24.35 8.56
N THR A 419 -3.04 -23.44 9.51
CA THR A 419 -2.90 -23.73 10.95
C THR A 419 -4.28 -23.88 11.58
N GLU A 420 -4.51 -24.96 12.32
CA GLU A 420 -5.69 -25.08 13.19
C GLU A 420 -5.52 -24.16 14.40
N ILE A 421 -6.33 -23.10 14.47
CA ILE A 421 -6.23 -22.06 15.51
C ILE A 421 -7.28 -22.25 16.63
N GLU A 422 -8.39 -22.92 16.31
CA GLU A 422 -9.38 -23.45 17.25
C GLU A 422 -9.91 -24.78 16.67
N PRO A 423 -10.56 -25.65 17.46
CA PRO A 423 -11.09 -26.91 16.93
C PRO A 423 -11.97 -26.73 15.68
N GLY A 424 -11.45 -27.18 14.53
CA GLY A 424 -12.08 -27.06 13.21
C GLY A 424 -12.01 -25.68 12.54
N LEU A 425 -11.41 -24.68 13.19
CA LEU A 425 -11.16 -23.35 12.62
C LEU A 425 -9.71 -23.26 12.15
N TRP A 426 -9.55 -23.03 10.86
CA TRP A 426 -8.23 -23.04 10.21
C TRP A 426 -7.92 -21.67 9.61
N ALA A 427 -6.66 -21.26 9.72
CA ALA A 427 -6.13 -20.06 9.11
C ALA A 427 -5.16 -20.44 7.98
N PRO A 428 -5.57 -20.32 6.70
CA PRO A 428 -4.73 -20.63 5.56
C PRO A 428 -3.44 -19.81 5.49
N PHE A 429 -2.36 -20.44 5.02
CA PHE A 429 -1.11 -19.75 4.74
C PHE A 429 -1.29 -18.79 3.57
N HIS A 430 -0.69 -17.61 3.67
CA HIS A 430 -0.80 -16.59 2.65
C HIS A 430 0.40 -15.64 2.72
N GLN A 431 0.57 -14.82 1.70
CA GLN A 431 1.58 -13.76 1.69
C GLN A 431 0.91 -12.40 1.62
N HIS A 432 1.55 -11.38 2.18
CA HIS A 432 1.21 -9.98 1.94
C HIS A 432 2.35 -9.38 1.14
N ILE A 433 2.16 -9.14 -0.17
CA ILE A 433 3.22 -8.65 -1.06
C ILE A 433 2.86 -7.24 -1.51
N LEU A 434 3.69 -6.28 -1.10
CA LEU A 434 3.56 -4.87 -1.42
C LEU A 434 4.57 -4.47 -2.50
N CYS A 435 4.23 -3.46 -3.29
CA CYS A 435 5.15 -2.83 -4.21
C CYS A 435 5.19 -1.31 -3.98
N ALA A 436 6.32 -0.80 -3.52
CA ALA A 436 6.54 0.63 -3.41
C ALA A 436 6.99 1.21 -4.76
N ARG A 437 6.34 2.28 -5.22
CA ARG A 437 6.77 3.09 -6.37
C ARG A 437 7.60 4.26 -5.84
N LEU A 438 8.88 4.26 -6.16
CA LEU A 438 9.88 5.22 -5.70
C LEU A 438 10.40 5.99 -6.92
N ASP A 439 9.76 7.12 -7.21
CA ASP A 439 10.15 8.03 -8.29
C ASP A 439 11.26 8.95 -7.76
N MET A 440 12.51 8.61 -8.07
CA MET A 440 13.69 9.19 -7.42
C MET A 440 14.24 10.36 -8.23
N ASP A 441 14.64 11.44 -7.54
CA ASP A 441 15.19 12.66 -8.13
C ASP A 441 16.43 13.09 -7.34
N ILE A 442 17.44 12.22 -7.21
CA ILE A 442 18.65 12.49 -6.42
C ILE A 442 19.40 13.67 -7.02
N ASP A 443 19.31 14.84 -6.40
CA ASP A 443 19.85 16.12 -6.88
C ASP A 443 19.54 16.43 -8.36
N GLY A 444 18.41 15.94 -8.87
CA GLY A 444 18.01 16.08 -10.27
C GLY A 444 17.48 14.77 -10.85
N THR A 445 16.93 14.85 -12.06
CA THR A 445 16.22 13.72 -12.71
C THR A 445 17.16 12.71 -13.35
N SER A 446 18.34 13.10 -13.85
CA SER A 446 19.30 12.16 -14.46
C SER A 446 20.01 11.34 -13.40
N ASN A 447 19.53 10.13 -13.14
CA ASN A 447 20.04 9.21 -12.14
C ASN A 447 20.42 7.86 -12.75
N SER A 448 21.25 7.09 -12.05
CA SER A 448 21.58 5.70 -12.40
C SER A 448 21.42 4.83 -11.17
N VAL A 449 21.04 3.57 -11.37
CA VAL A 449 20.93 2.59 -10.29
C VAL A 449 22.13 1.64 -10.33
N VAL A 450 22.74 1.41 -9.17
CA VAL A 450 23.95 0.61 -9.00
C VAL A 450 23.73 -0.45 -7.94
N GLU A 451 23.82 -1.72 -8.30
CA GLU A 451 23.89 -2.82 -7.34
C GLU A 451 25.26 -2.88 -6.69
N VAL A 452 25.28 -3.08 -5.38
CA VAL A 452 26.51 -3.30 -4.62
C VAL A 452 26.42 -4.65 -3.91
N ASP A 453 27.36 -5.53 -4.22
CA ASP A 453 27.54 -6.84 -3.60
C ASP A 453 28.85 -6.85 -2.79
N ALA A 454 28.87 -7.45 -1.61
CA ALA A 454 30.09 -7.72 -0.85
C ALA A 454 30.58 -9.16 -1.09
N PHE A 455 31.90 -9.35 -1.14
CA PHE A 455 32.52 -10.67 -1.28
C PHE A 455 33.90 -10.73 -0.63
N ALA A 456 34.26 -11.90 -0.10
CA ALA A 456 35.61 -12.16 0.41
C ALA A 456 36.50 -12.78 -0.68
N HIS A 457 37.78 -12.41 -0.72
CA HIS A 457 38.76 -13.10 -1.55
C HIS A 457 39.18 -14.44 -0.90
N PRO A 458 39.52 -15.48 -1.67
CA PRO A 458 40.19 -16.66 -1.12
C PRO A 458 41.50 -16.29 -0.40
N VAL A 459 41.95 -17.13 0.54
CA VAL A 459 43.23 -16.91 1.23
C VAL A 459 44.37 -16.81 0.21
N GLY A 460 45.12 -15.72 0.27
CA GLY A 460 46.13 -15.38 -0.73
C GLY A 460 46.62 -13.94 -0.58
N SER A 461 47.27 -13.38 -1.60
CA SER A 461 47.86 -12.03 -1.51
C SER A 461 46.84 -10.92 -1.24
N LYS A 462 45.60 -11.05 -1.74
CA LYS A 462 44.49 -10.12 -1.50
C LYS A 462 43.73 -10.37 -0.20
N ASN A 463 43.93 -11.53 0.43
CA ASN A 463 43.35 -11.86 1.72
C ASN A 463 44.30 -12.77 2.53
N PRO A 464 45.45 -12.24 3.01
CA PRO A 464 46.51 -13.07 3.58
C PRO A 464 46.08 -13.88 4.82
N TYR A 465 45.05 -13.40 5.52
CA TYR A 465 44.60 -13.94 6.81
C TYR A 465 43.13 -14.36 6.83
N GLY A 466 42.45 -14.38 5.67
CA GLY A 466 41.05 -14.82 5.56
C GLY A 466 39.98 -13.78 5.93
N GLY A 467 40.33 -12.62 6.49
CA GLY A 467 39.37 -11.59 6.93
C GLY A 467 39.08 -10.44 5.94
N ALA A 468 39.78 -10.35 4.81
CA ALA A 468 39.61 -9.27 3.84
C ALA A 468 38.42 -9.51 2.90
N TYR A 469 37.66 -8.46 2.64
CA TYR A 469 36.54 -8.44 1.70
C TYR A 469 36.55 -7.14 0.90
N GLU A 470 35.89 -7.18 -0.26
CA GLU A 470 35.70 -6.04 -1.16
C GLU A 470 34.22 -5.94 -1.56
N THR A 471 33.86 -4.87 -2.25
CA THR A 471 32.55 -4.71 -2.87
C THR A 471 32.69 -4.64 -4.40
N SER A 472 31.75 -5.22 -5.12
CA SER A 472 31.59 -5.05 -6.56
C SER A 472 30.37 -4.19 -6.86
N GLU A 473 30.49 -3.31 -7.85
CA GLU A 473 29.39 -2.44 -8.30
C GLU A 473 28.95 -2.84 -9.71
N THR A 474 27.63 -2.97 -9.92
CA THR A 474 27.03 -3.21 -11.24
C THR A 474 26.05 -2.09 -11.54
N VAL A 475 26.35 -1.25 -12.54
CA VAL A 475 25.43 -0.21 -13.03
C VAL A 475 24.37 -0.88 -13.90
N PHE A 476 23.10 -0.53 -13.69
CA PHE A 476 22.01 -1.00 -14.53
C PHE A 476 21.89 -0.12 -15.77
N ALA A 477 22.27 -0.67 -16.93
CA ALA A 477 22.13 0.00 -18.22
C ALA A 477 20.69 -0.05 -18.74
N THR A 478 20.00 -1.18 -18.55
CA THR A 478 18.67 -1.42 -19.10
C THR A 478 17.71 -2.06 -18.09
N GLU A 479 16.41 -2.00 -18.38
CA GLU A 479 15.35 -2.56 -17.53
C GLU A 479 15.54 -4.06 -17.25
N SER A 480 15.97 -4.87 -18.23
CA SER A 480 16.16 -6.32 -18.03
C SER A 480 17.28 -6.64 -17.04
N VAL A 481 18.37 -5.86 -17.04
CA VAL A 481 19.47 -6.00 -16.07
C VAL A 481 19.02 -5.54 -14.67
N ALA A 482 18.09 -4.57 -14.62
CA ALA A 482 17.60 -3.95 -13.39
C ALA A 482 16.53 -4.76 -12.64
N GLN A 483 16.21 -5.97 -13.10
CA GLN A 483 15.30 -6.90 -12.43
C GLN A 483 16.06 -7.79 -11.43
N ARG A 484 16.00 -7.46 -10.13
CA ARG A 484 16.88 -8.07 -9.11
C ARG A 484 16.11 -8.75 -7.99
N VAL A 485 16.79 -9.72 -7.40
CA VAL A 485 16.40 -10.40 -6.16
C VAL A 485 17.44 -10.05 -5.10
N ILE A 486 17.00 -9.88 -3.85
CA ILE A 486 17.86 -9.65 -2.70
C ILE A 486 18.79 -10.85 -2.50
N ASP A 487 20.02 -10.59 -2.07
CA ASP A 487 20.98 -11.63 -1.70
C ASP A 487 21.59 -11.28 -0.32
N PRO A 488 21.07 -11.86 0.78
CA PRO A 488 21.60 -11.59 2.11
C PRO A 488 23.01 -12.15 2.33
N PHE A 489 23.45 -13.15 1.55
CA PHE A 489 24.80 -13.70 1.64
C PHE A 489 25.86 -12.75 1.07
N LYS A 490 25.45 -11.83 0.20
CA LYS A 490 26.30 -10.75 -0.34
C LYS A 490 26.03 -9.40 0.30
N ASN A 491 25.10 -9.33 1.26
CA ASN A 491 24.61 -8.07 1.81
C ASN A 491 24.22 -7.07 0.71
N ARG A 492 23.50 -7.57 -0.31
CA ARG A 492 23.17 -6.79 -1.51
C ARG A 492 22.28 -5.60 -1.18
N PHE A 493 22.61 -4.45 -1.76
CA PHE A 493 21.78 -3.25 -1.77
C PHE A 493 21.91 -2.49 -3.09
N TRP A 494 21.02 -1.52 -3.33
CA TRP A 494 21.04 -0.73 -4.56
C TRP A 494 21.19 0.75 -4.26
N LYS A 495 22.11 1.43 -4.95
CA LYS A 495 22.32 2.88 -4.87
C LYS A 495 21.68 3.56 -6.05
N ILE A 496 20.99 4.66 -5.81
CA ILE A 496 20.55 5.61 -6.82
C ILE A 496 21.55 6.76 -6.76
N ILE A 497 22.25 7.02 -7.87
CA ILE A 497 23.32 8.01 -7.94
C ILE A 497 23.04 9.05 -9.02
N ASN A 498 23.55 10.26 -8.82
CA ASN A 498 23.58 11.31 -9.82
C ASN A 498 25.00 11.53 -10.32
N LEU A 499 25.26 11.20 -11.59
CA LEU A 499 26.59 11.32 -12.19
C LEU A 499 26.99 12.77 -12.49
N GLY A 500 26.01 13.67 -12.62
CA GLY A 500 26.22 15.10 -12.86
C GLY A 500 26.59 15.89 -11.60
N ARG A 501 26.50 15.29 -10.41
CA ARG A 501 26.85 15.94 -9.14
C ARG A 501 27.74 15.06 -8.28
N THR A 502 28.89 15.60 -7.91
CA THR A 502 29.84 14.91 -7.03
C THR A 502 29.82 15.47 -5.63
N ASN A 503 30.02 14.60 -4.65
CA ASN A 503 30.33 14.99 -3.28
C ASN A 503 31.78 15.51 -3.15
N HIS A 504 32.12 15.97 -1.94
CA HIS A 504 33.45 16.52 -1.62
C HIS A 504 34.63 15.53 -1.80
N MET A 505 34.35 14.23 -1.95
CA MET A 505 35.35 13.19 -2.24
C MET A 505 35.47 12.87 -3.74
N GLY A 506 34.80 13.64 -4.61
CA GLY A 506 34.82 13.44 -6.05
C GLY A 506 34.05 12.20 -6.52
N LYS A 507 33.11 11.69 -5.71
CA LYS A 507 32.23 10.57 -6.06
C LYS A 507 30.80 11.06 -6.31
N PRO A 508 30.02 10.42 -7.19
CA PRO A 508 28.60 10.74 -7.37
C PRO A 508 27.84 10.77 -6.04
N VAL A 509 26.96 11.75 -5.87
CA VAL A 509 26.02 11.79 -4.74
C VAL A 509 24.97 10.68 -4.91
N GLY A 510 24.46 10.12 -3.81
CA GLY A 510 23.50 9.03 -3.92
C GLY A 510 22.71 8.73 -2.65
N TYR A 511 21.62 8.00 -2.82
CA TYR A 511 20.89 7.30 -1.75
C TYR A 511 20.95 5.79 -2.01
N LYS A 512 20.92 4.97 -0.97
CA LYS A 512 20.81 3.52 -1.09
C LYS A 512 19.49 3.00 -0.56
N LEU A 513 18.86 2.13 -1.33
CA LEU A 513 17.75 1.28 -0.91
C LEU A 513 18.31 0.08 -0.16
N VAL A 514 17.99 -0.02 1.12
CA VAL A 514 18.38 -1.09 2.03
C VAL A 514 17.15 -1.97 2.27
N PRO A 515 17.19 -3.25 1.86
CA PRO A 515 16.11 -4.18 2.15
C PRO A 515 15.87 -4.35 3.65
N GLY A 516 14.60 -4.38 4.05
CA GLY A 516 14.17 -4.80 5.40
C GLY A 516 13.78 -6.28 5.45
N HIS A 517 12.95 -6.64 6.44
CA HIS A 517 12.33 -7.97 6.50
C HIS A 517 11.42 -8.16 5.28
N THR A 518 11.64 -9.25 4.54
CA THR A 518 10.86 -9.57 3.34
C THR A 518 10.89 -11.06 2.99
N THR A 519 10.07 -11.46 2.01
CA THR A 519 9.98 -12.82 1.48
C THR A 519 10.05 -12.84 -0.06
N PHE A 520 10.19 -14.03 -0.65
CA PHE A 520 9.98 -14.27 -2.08
C PHE A 520 8.60 -14.94 -2.30
N PRO A 521 7.94 -14.76 -3.45
CA PRO A 521 6.66 -15.42 -3.72
C PRO A 521 6.74 -16.95 -3.70
N MET A 522 5.74 -17.58 -3.09
CA MET A 522 5.59 -19.04 -3.00
C MET A 522 4.73 -19.62 -4.13
N ALA A 523 3.84 -18.81 -4.71
CA ALA A 523 3.09 -19.19 -5.89
C ALA A 523 4.03 -19.39 -7.09
N LEU A 524 3.67 -20.32 -7.98
CA LEU A 524 4.45 -20.57 -9.19
C LEU A 524 4.22 -19.46 -10.24
N PRO A 525 5.26 -19.07 -11.01
CA PRO A 525 5.12 -18.06 -12.08
C PRO A 525 3.99 -18.35 -13.07
N ASP A 526 3.80 -19.62 -13.43
CA ASP A 526 2.79 -20.05 -14.39
C ASP A 526 1.39 -20.21 -13.80
N SER A 527 1.20 -19.94 -12.49
CA SER A 527 -0.14 -19.90 -11.89
C SER A 527 -0.93 -18.66 -12.37
N VAL A 528 -2.26 -18.66 -12.18
CA VAL A 528 -3.09 -17.49 -12.55
C VAL A 528 -2.62 -16.23 -11.84
N ILE A 529 -2.40 -16.31 -10.52
CA ILE A 529 -1.87 -15.19 -9.75
C ILE A 529 -0.44 -14.84 -10.15
N GLY A 530 0.40 -15.84 -10.47
CA GLY A 530 1.75 -15.61 -10.95
C GLY A 530 1.82 -14.78 -12.23
N ARG A 531 0.89 -15.03 -13.17
CA ARG A 531 0.78 -14.23 -14.39
C ARG A 531 0.19 -12.84 -14.14
N LYS A 532 -0.82 -12.72 -13.26
CA LYS A 532 -1.45 -11.43 -12.91
C LYS A 532 -0.50 -10.51 -12.14
N ALA A 533 0.16 -11.03 -11.13
CA ALA A 533 1.07 -10.31 -10.24
C ALA A 533 2.54 -10.50 -10.65
N GLY A 534 2.86 -10.51 -11.95
CA GLY A 534 4.22 -10.84 -12.42
C GLY A 534 5.34 -9.98 -11.81
N PHE A 535 5.01 -8.77 -11.32
CA PHE A 535 5.92 -7.91 -10.57
C PHE A 535 6.53 -8.58 -9.33
N MET A 536 5.84 -9.56 -8.72
CA MET A 536 6.27 -10.13 -7.44
C MET A 536 7.55 -10.95 -7.51
N TYR A 537 7.94 -11.42 -8.70
CA TYR A 537 9.08 -12.33 -8.89
C TYR A 537 10.45 -11.65 -8.95
N LYS A 538 10.51 -10.35 -8.66
CA LYS A 538 11.75 -9.60 -8.40
C LYS A 538 11.49 -8.67 -7.22
N HIS A 539 12.50 -8.50 -6.37
CA HIS A 539 12.45 -7.53 -5.27
C HIS A 539 12.69 -6.10 -5.75
N LEU A 540 13.44 -5.93 -6.84
CA LEU A 540 13.64 -4.62 -7.45
C LEU A 540 13.40 -4.69 -8.95
N TRP A 541 12.66 -3.70 -9.44
CA TRP A 541 12.60 -3.32 -10.85
C TRP A 541 13.01 -1.86 -10.98
N VAL A 542 13.59 -1.50 -12.12
CA VAL A 542 13.87 -0.09 -12.47
C VAL A 542 13.34 0.16 -13.87
N THR A 543 12.55 1.19 -14.03
CA THR A 543 12.02 1.66 -15.33
C THR A 543 12.41 3.12 -15.54
N PRO A 544 12.51 3.60 -16.79
CA PRO A 544 12.50 5.04 -17.01
C PRO A 544 11.13 5.61 -16.60
N HIS A 545 11.10 6.87 -16.15
CA HIS A 545 9.84 7.53 -15.83
C HIS A 545 8.98 7.69 -17.09
N VAL A 546 7.75 7.18 -17.01
CA VAL A 546 6.67 7.41 -17.98
C VAL A 546 5.42 7.77 -17.19
N GLU A 547 4.73 8.83 -17.60
CA GLU A 547 3.60 9.40 -16.86
C GLU A 547 2.48 8.38 -16.68
N GLU A 548 2.21 7.56 -17.70
CA GLU A 548 1.19 6.53 -17.70
C GLU A 548 1.56 5.26 -16.89
N GLU A 549 2.83 5.04 -16.56
CA GLU A 549 3.30 3.85 -15.83
C GLU A 549 3.18 4.06 -14.30
N ARG A 550 2.00 3.72 -13.75
CA ARG A 550 1.63 4.00 -12.35
C ARG A 550 1.55 2.78 -11.44
N TYR A 551 1.01 1.65 -11.93
CA TYR A 551 0.71 0.48 -11.08
C TYR A 551 1.40 -0.79 -11.57
N PRO A 552 2.09 -1.54 -10.69
CA PRO A 552 2.98 -2.64 -11.07
C PRO A 552 2.27 -3.85 -11.68
N ALA A 553 0.95 -3.98 -11.45
CA ALA A 553 0.08 -5.00 -12.04
C ALA A 553 -0.82 -4.46 -13.18
N GLY A 554 -0.58 -3.22 -13.63
CA GLY A 554 -1.40 -2.51 -14.61
C GLY A 554 -2.61 -1.77 -14.03
N ASP A 555 -3.30 -1.02 -14.88
CA ASP A 555 -4.44 -0.18 -14.48
C ASP A 555 -5.69 -1.00 -14.11
N TYR A 556 -5.88 -2.18 -14.69
CA TYR A 556 -7.11 -2.99 -14.55
C TYR A 556 -6.83 -4.45 -14.15
N PRO A 557 -6.36 -4.73 -12.92
CA PRO A 557 -6.00 -6.09 -12.53
C PRO A 557 -7.22 -7.01 -12.30
N PHE A 558 -8.43 -6.46 -12.13
CA PHE A 558 -9.64 -7.24 -11.88
C PHE A 558 -9.95 -8.21 -13.03
N GLN A 559 -9.83 -9.51 -12.76
CA GLN A 559 -9.96 -10.60 -13.75
C GLN A 559 -9.09 -10.43 -15.01
N HIS A 560 -7.95 -9.75 -14.92
CA HIS A 560 -6.99 -9.65 -16.03
C HIS A 560 -6.31 -11.01 -16.30
N GLU A 561 -5.98 -11.29 -17.56
CA GLU A 561 -5.32 -12.55 -17.99
C GLU A 561 -3.87 -12.70 -17.48
N GLY A 562 -3.26 -11.55 -17.19
CA GLY A 562 -1.89 -11.41 -16.68
C GLY A 562 -0.92 -10.76 -17.68
N GLY A 563 0.28 -10.45 -17.21
CA GLY A 563 1.35 -9.85 -18.00
C GLY A 563 1.40 -8.31 -18.01
N ALA A 564 0.32 -7.62 -17.63
CA ALA A 564 0.28 -6.16 -17.58
C ALA A 564 1.20 -5.57 -16.49
N GLY A 565 1.52 -4.28 -16.63
CA GLY A 565 2.34 -3.55 -15.67
C GLY A 565 3.83 -3.80 -15.86
N LEU A 566 4.57 -4.05 -14.77
CA LEU A 566 6.03 -4.17 -14.81
C LEU A 566 6.56 -5.22 -15.81
N PRO A 567 5.99 -6.44 -15.91
CA PRO A 567 6.43 -7.41 -16.91
C PRO A 567 6.28 -6.90 -18.35
N GLU A 568 5.17 -6.21 -18.66
CA GLU A 568 4.92 -5.63 -19.98
C GLU A 568 5.88 -4.47 -20.27
N TRP A 569 5.98 -3.49 -19.36
CA TRP A 569 6.78 -2.28 -19.59
C TRP A 569 8.25 -2.60 -19.82
N THR A 570 8.79 -3.49 -18.98
CA THR A 570 10.21 -3.88 -19.02
C THR A 570 10.56 -4.85 -20.14
N SER A 571 9.57 -5.39 -20.86
CA SER A 571 9.82 -6.19 -22.07
C SER A 571 10.47 -5.39 -23.20
N ASN A 572 10.34 -4.05 -23.16
CA ASN A 572 10.97 -3.13 -24.10
C ASN A 572 12.47 -2.90 -23.84
N ASP A 573 12.98 -3.37 -22.69
CA ASP A 573 14.39 -3.27 -22.28
C ASP A 573 15.00 -1.88 -22.45
N ARG A 574 14.28 -0.85 -22.03
CA ARG A 574 14.66 0.56 -22.22
C ARG A 574 15.92 0.90 -21.42
N ASN A 575 16.62 1.95 -21.84
CA ASN A 575 17.76 2.47 -21.09
C ASN A 575 17.31 3.08 -19.76
N VAL A 576 17.99 2.73 -18.67
CA VAL A 576 17.78 3.29 -17.32
C VAL A 576 19.05 3.91 -16.72
N GLU A 577 20.15 3.94 -17.46
CA GLU A 577 21.38 4.61 -17.05
C GLU A 577 21.34 6.11 -17.38
N ASN A 578 21.57 6.93 -16.37
CA ASN A 578 21.60 8.40 -16.43
C ASN A 578 20.31 9.03 -17.00
N THR A 579 19.17 8.44 -16.65
CA THR A 579 17.82 8.89 -17.04
C THR A 579 16.99 9.22 -15.80
N ASP A 580 15.77 9.71 -16.03
CA ASP A 580 14.73 9.76 -15.01
C ASP A 580 14.28 8.34 -14.67
N VAL A 581 14.52 7.89 -13.43
CA VAL A 581 14.32 6.49 -13.01
C VAL A 581 13.25 6.35 -11.94
N VAL A 582 12.42 5.32 -12.09
CA VAL A 582 11.47 4.87 -11.08
C VAL A 582 11.93 3.50 -10.59
N LEU A 583 12.12 3.37 -9.28
CA LEU A 583 12.35 2.09 -8.62
C LEU A 583 11.02 1.52 -8.17
N TRP A 584 10.83 0.23 -8.41
CA TRP A 584 9.69 -0.53 -7.92
C TRP A 584 10.21 -1.59 -6.96
N TYR A 585 10.07 -1.33 -5.67
CA TYR A 585 10.59 -2.21 -4.63
C TYR A 585 9.47 -3.10 -4.10
N VAL A 586 9.63 -4.40 -4.28
CA VAL A 586 8.67 -5.43 -3.88
C VAL A 586 9.14 -6.05 -2.58
N PHE A 587 8.26 -6.07 -1.59
CA PHE A 587 8.55 -6.62 -0.27
C PHE A 587 7.28 -7.17 0.38
N GLY A 588 7.42 -7.96 1.43
CA GLY A 588 6.24 -8.57 2.04
C GLY A 588 6.53 -9.59 3.11
N THR A 589 5.48 -10.18 3.67
CA THR A 589 5.60 -11.26 4.64
C THR A 589 5.06 -12.58 4.09
N ASN A 590 5.66 -13.69 4.50
CA ASN A 590 5.07 -15.01 4.33
C ASN A 590 4.40 -15.37 5.65
N HIS A 591 3.09 -15.23 5.71
CA HIS A 591 2.33 -15.39 6.93
C HIS A 591 1.88 -16.85 7.07
N ILE A 592 2.49 -17.52 8.05
CA ILE A 592 2.06 -18.81 8.57
C ILE A 592 1.35 -18.50 9.88
N PRO A 593 0.00 -18.38 9.89
CA PRO A 593 -0.72 -17.94 11.09
C PRO A 593 -0.44 -18.87 12.26
N ARG A 594 -0.33 -18.29 13.45
CA ARG A 594 -0.15 -19.00 14.71
C ARG A 594 -1.41 -18.89 15.55
N ILE A 595 -1.50 -19.69 16.61
CA ILE A 595 -2.62 -19.62 17.56
C ILE A 595 -2.71 -18.23 18.20
N GLU A 596 -1.56 -17.59 18.46
CA GLU A 596 -1.50 -16.24 19.04
C GLU A 596 -2.00 -15.13 18.11
N ASP A 597 -2.24 -15.42 16.83
CA ASP A 597 -2.80 -14.47 15.86
C ASP A 597 -4.35 -14.47 15.90
N TRP A 598 -4.95 -15.28 16.78
CA TRP A 598 -6.40 -15.40 17.01
C TRP A 598 -6.78 -15.00 18.45
N PRO A 599 -7.92 -14.31 18.68
CA PRO A 599 -8.96 -13.86 17.73
C PRO A 599 -8.68 -12.55 17.00
N VAL A 600 -7.56 -11.90 17.30
CA VAL A 600 -7.06 -10.72 16.61
C VAL A 600 -5.54 -10.79 16.58
N MET A 601 -4.96 -10.53 15.42
CA MET A 601 -3.55 -10.67 15.14
C MET A 601 -2.74 -9.53 15.78
N PRO A 602 -1.68 -9.82 16.54
CA PRO A 602 -0.68 -8.82 16.89
C PRO A 602 0.03 -8.26 15.64
N VAL A 603 0.50 -7.01 15.70
CA VAL A 603 1.11 -6.36 14.53
C VAL A 603 2.34 -7.12 13.99
N GLU A 604 2.26 -7.52 12.72
CA GLU A 604 3.40 -7.96 11.91
C GLU A 604 3.95 -6.79 11.08
N ARG A 605 5.25 -6.78 10.80
CA ARG A 605 5.94 -5.63 10.17
C ARG A 605 6.73 -6.02 8.93
N ALA A 606 6.61 -5.21 7.87
CA ALA A 606 7.44 -5.30 6.67
C ALA A 606 7.82 -3.91 6.16
N GLY A 607 9.01 -3.75 5.57
CA GLY A 607 9.47 -2.42 5.19
C GLY A 607 10.85 -2.36 4.56
N PHE A 608 11.36 -1.14 4.39
CA PHE A 608 12.68 -0.85 3.84
C PHE A 608 13.16 0.55 4.24
N GLN A 609 14.45 0.82 3.99
CA GLN A 609 15.05 2.13 4.24
C GLN A 609 15.73 2.69 2.99
N LEU A 610 15.62 4.00 2.78
CA LEU A 610 16.45 4.77 1.87
C LEU A 610 17.45 5.57 2.72
N LYS A 611 18.75 5.36 2.52
CA LYS A 611 19.80 6.03 3.31
C LYS A 611 20.72 6.87 2.43
N PRO A 612 21.14 8.07 2.86
CA PRO A 612 22.14 8.83 2.11
C PRO A 612 23.44 8.02 2.02
N SER A 613 24.01 7.94 0.81
CA SER A 613 25.28 7.26 0.53
C SER A 613 26.18 8.21 -0.26
N GLY A 614 26.99 8.97 0.49
CA GLY A 614 27.80 10.04 -0.09
C GLY A 614 26.96 11.20 -0.64
N PHE A 615 25.71 11.37 -0.20
CA PHE A 615 24.88 12.53 -0.53
C PHE A 615 25.40 13.79 0.15
N PHE A 616 25.58 13.76 1.47
CA PHE A 616 26.10 14.87 2.27
C PHE A 616 27.63 14.87 2.36
N SER A 617 28.19 15.99 2.80
CA SER A 617 29.64 16.12 3.00
C SER A 617 30.16 15.43 4.28
N ARG A 618 29.28 15.21 5.26
CA ARG A 618 29.56 14.53 6.53
C ARG A 618 28.23 14.07 7.12
N SER A 619 28.24 13.53 8.34
CA SER A 619 27.00 13.21 9.05
C SER A 619 26.09 14.46 9.13
N PRO A 620 24.87 14.43 8.57
CA PRO A 620 23.92 15.53 8.73
C PRO A 620 23.32 15.59 10.15
N GLY A 621 23.57 14.58 10.99
CA GLY A 621 23.17 14.61 12.41
C GLY A 621 24.13 15.34 13.35
N ILE A 622 25.25 15.88 12.85
CA ILE A 622 26.32 16.44 13.69
C ILE A 622 25.96 17.78 14.35
N ASP A 623 25.12 18.57 13.70
CA ASP A 623 24.66 19.89 14.12
C ASP A 623 23.35 19.86 14.90
N VAL A 624 22.74 18.68 15.06
CA VAL A 624 21.61 18.48 15.97
C VAL A 624 22.03 18.91 17.36
N ALA A 625 21.20 19.73 18.01
CA ALA A 625 21.51 20.27 19.33
C ALA A 625 21.53 19.17 20.41
N ALA A 626 22.40 19.35 21.41
CA ALA A 626 22.38 18.49 22.59
C ALA A 626 21.04 18.62 23.33
N ALA A 627 20.56 17.52 23.91
CA ALA A 627 19.41 17.58 24.79
C ALA A 627 19.72 18.51 25.98
N LYS A 628 18.77 19.38 26.34
CA LYS A 628 18.92 20.22 27.54
C LYS A 628 19.08 19.29 28.76
N PRO A 629 20.06 19.54 29.66
CA PRO A 629 20.17 18.77 30.89
C PRO A 629 18.85 18.89 31.67
N ALA A 630 18.16 17.77 31.87
CA ALA A 630 17.06 17.71 32.81
C ALA A 630 17.65 17.46 34.20
N CYS A 631 17.56 18.43 35.10
CA CYS A 631 17.75 18.16 36.53
C CYS A 631 16.53 17.36 36.99
N HIS A 632 16.72 16.09 37.34
CA HIS A 632 15.72 15.28 38.04
C HIS A 632 15.82 15.48 39.55
#